data_AF-A0A1N7MF73-F1
#
_entry.id   AF-A0A1N7MF73-F1
#
_cell.length_a   1.000
_cell.length_b   1.000
_cell.length_c   1.000
_cell.angle_alpha   90.00
_cell.angle_beta   90.00
_cell.angle_gamma   90.00
#
_symmetry.space_group_name_H-M   'P 1'
#
loop_
_entity.id
_entity.type
_entity.pdbx_description
1 polymer ?
#
loop_
_entity_poly.entity_id
_entity_poly.type
_entity_poly.pdbx_seq_one_letter_code
_entity_poly.pdbx_strand_id
1 'polypeptide(L)'
;MKFTLLSFICFVFSFNIIKAQNEFITTWKPSNIQNPIPDSPPYISSSTQAWAPFRGTGYTIFWEEVGYPSHNMTMANVSSSNQVLLDFGTPHNPIPGNATYKVKVSNGSGNFYRIAFRDNTLIGNMNDIMGDSSKILEINQWGSIAWSSMGSAFSGCTNLNMLAIDSPNLMGVSDMSYMFQGCSTLSGNTSFNNWNISSVTSLLGTFSGCYLFNQPIGNWNTSNVQSMAALFLMAQNFNQPIGNWNTSQVSAMDAMFNSAKNFNQAIGNWNVSNVLEMEFMFANAWAFNQPLESWNTSQVTEMNGMFLFAKAFNQPIGSWNISKVTKLQNMFTSAIVFNQPIGNWNTSNATSMSAMFQNATSFNQNISNWNTSQVTSIQNMFTNATIFNQNLGNWNLFSLLYAGGVFNNSGLSCQNYDSTLYGWSIHPQTPNNINLNSASPLIYTHPAAVNARNFLITTKGWTIAGDSYDDKCESILSTKEITAENQLLIYPNPASDYVYIKNLKGRANYKFFDNSGRLILQNSSDKNKINIRTLTKGNYFLLVETKDMVKTFKILKN
;
A
#
# COMPACT_ATOMS: atom_id res chain seq x y z
N MET A 1 -16.77 -23.73 74.42
CA MET A 1 -17.09 -23.75 72.97
C MET A 1 -16.99 -22.31 72.47
N LYS A 2 -16.27 -22.09 71.37
CA LYS A 2 -15.56 -20.85 71.01
C LYS A 2 -16.47 -19.64 70.74
N PHE A 3 -16.09 -18.48 71.28
CA PHE A 3 -16.47 -17.15 70.79
C PHE A 3 -15.67 -16.85 69.51
N THR A 4 -16.34 -16.51 68.42
CA THR A 4 -15.71 -15.96 67.21
C THR A 4 -15.94 -14.46 67.15
N LEU A 5 -14.86 -13.72 67.39
CA LEU A 5 -14.73 -12.28 67.25
C LEU A 5 -14.59 -11.96 65.75
N LEU A 6 -15.59 -11.31 65.15
CA LEU A 6 -15.49 -10.82 63.77
C LEU A 6 -14.89 -9.41 63.81
N SER A 7 -13.60 -9.31 63.47
CA SER A 7 -12.89 -8.03 63.34
C SER A 7 -13.37 -7.30 62.08
N PHE A 8 -13.97 -6.12 62.25
CA PHE A 8 -14.39 -5.25 61.16
C PHE A 8 -13.18 -4.42 60.71
N ILE A 9 -12.53 -4.82 59.62
CA ILE A 9 -11.46 -4.04 58.99
C ILE A 9 -12.13 -2.92 58.17
N CYS A 10 -12.13 -1.70 58.71
CA CYS A 10 -12.45 -0.49 57.95
C CYS A 10 -11.36 -0.26 56.89
N PHE A 11 -11.64 -0.62 55.63
CA PHE A 11 -10.88 -0.11 54.50
C PHE A 11 -11.18 1.37 54.34
N VAL A 12 -10.26 2.21 54.82
CA VAL A 12 -10.21 3.63 54.43
C VAL A 12 -9.80 3.66 52.96
N PHE A 13 -10.79 3.71 52.06
CA PHE A 13 -10.57 4.12 50.68
C PHE A 13 -10.16 5.59 50.70
N SER A 14 -8.85 5.85 50.70
CA SER A 14 -8.32 7.14 50.30
C SER A 14 -8.67 7.34 48.83
N PHE A 15 -9.81 7.98 48.57
CA PHE A 15 -10.08 8.62 47.30
C PHE A 15 -9.03 9.71 47.11
N ASN A 16 -7.89 9.35 46.51
CA ASN A 16 -7.06 10.31 45.80
C ASN A 16 -7.93 10.84 44.68
N ILE A 17 -8.55 12.00 44.90
CA ILE A 17 -9.13 12.82 43.86
C ILE A 17 -7.94 13.19 42.97
N ILE A 18 -7.71 12.42 41.91
CA ILE A 18 -6.80 12.80 40.83
C ILE A 18 -7.43 14.07 40.25
N LYS A 19 -6.95 15.25 40.67
CA LYS A 19 -7.24 16.48 39.95
C LYS A 19 -6.82 16.22 38.50
N ALA A 20 -7.72 16.46 37.55
CA ALA A 20 -7.37 16.45 36.14
C ALA A 20 -6.11 17.32 35.97
N GLN A 21 -5.03 16.73 35.46
CA GLN A 21 -3.79 17.46 35.23
C GLN A 21 -3.96 18.26 33.93
N ASN A 22 -3.89 19.59 34.05
CA ASN A 22 -4.17 20.51 32.94
C ASN A 22 -2.99 20.67 31.96
N GLU A 23 -1.79 20.24 32.37
CA GLU A 23 -0.54 20.53 31.69
C GLU A 23 -0.25 19.55 30.54
N PHE A 24 0.27 20.08 29.43
CA PHE A 24 0.96 19.29 28.41
C PHE A 24 2.39 18.99 28.89
N ILE A 25 2.80 17.72 28.91
CA ILE A 25 4.07 17.30 29.50
C ILE A 25 4.91 16.55 28.49
N THR A 26 6.18 16.97 28.36
CA THR A 26 7.17 16.35 27.47
C THR A 26 8.50 16.17 28.17
N THR A 27 9.34 15.26 27.64
CA THR A 27 10.72 15.08 28.08
C THR A 27 11.70 15.51 26.99
N TRP A 28 12.70 16.29 27.37
CA TRP A 28 13.70 16.88 26.47
C TRP A 28 15.12 16.52 26.90
N LYS A 29 16.02 16.40 25.93
CA LYS A 29 17.46 16.16 26.11
C LYS A 29 18.26 17.20 25.33
N PRO A 30 18.65 18.32 25.95
CA PRO A 30 19.26 19.44 25.25
C PRO A 30 20.66 19.12 24.68
N SER A 31 21.32 18.10 25.23
CA SER A 31 22.64 17.62 24.81
C SER A 31 22.62 16.82 23.50
N ASN A 32 21.45 16.44 22.98
CA ASN A 32 21.35 15.82 21.67
C ASN A 32 21.80 16.79 20.57
N ILE A 33 22.47 16.24 19.55
CA ILE A 33 22.94 17.02 18.41
C ILE A 33 21.73 17.63 17.68
N GLN A 34 21.80 18.93 17.41
CA GLN A 34 20.79 19.65 16.65
C GLN A 34 20.64 19.06 15.24
N ASN A 35 19.47 19.25 14.64
CA ASN A 35 19.18 18.77 13.29
C ASN A 35 20.27 19.21 12.28
N PRO A 36 20.66 18.35 11.33
CA PRO A 36 21.72 18.62 10.35
C PRO A 36 21.37 19.69 9.30
N ILE A 37 20.19 20.33 9.39
CA ILE A 37 19.72 21.33 8.43
C ILE A 37 20.04 22.74 8.98
N PRO A 38 20.72 23.62 8.22
CA PRO A 38 21.12 24.95 8.70
C PRO A 38 19.98 25.97 8.92
N ASP A 39 18.73 25.65 8.54
CA ASP A 39 17.58 26.57 8.58
C ASP A 39 16.43 25.98 9.45
N SER A 40 15.89 26.57 10.54
CA SER A 40 16.23 27.76 11.31
C SER A 40 15.51 27.76 12.69
N PRO A 41 16.23 27.52 13.79
CA PRO A 41 16.08 28.31 15.01
C PRO A 41 16.86 29.63 14.86
N PRO A 42 16.55 30.71 15.60
CA PRO A 42 17.14 32.04 15.38
C PRO A 42 18.67 32.03 15.51
N TYR A 43 19.20 31.06 16.27
CA TYR A 43 20.60 30.67 16.34
C TYR A 43 20.69 29.22 16.87
N ILE A 44 21.86 28.60 16.69
CA ILE A 44 22.18 27.24 17.16
C ILE A 44 22.08 27.18 18.69
N SER A 45 21.25 26.28 19.23
CA SER A 45 21.11 26.11 20.68
C SER A 45 22.30 25.33 21.26
N SER A 46 22.72 25.69 22.49
CA SER A 46 23.78 24.97 23.20
C SER A 46 23.36 23.55 23.65
N SER A 47 24.27 22.81 24.27
CA SER A 47 23.98 21.50 24.89
C SER A 47 23.07 21.59 26.13
N THR A 48 22.75 22.79 26.60
CA THR A 48 21.85 23.07 27.73
C THR A 48 20.60 23.83 27.29
N GLN A 49 20.41 24.03 25.99
CA GLN A 49 19.30 24.80 25.44
C GLN A 49 18.52 23.99 24.41
N ALA A 50 17.23 24.31 24.27
CA ALA A 50 16.40 23.79 23.20
C ALA A 50 15.41 24.84 22.71
N TRP A 51 15.26 24.96 21.39
CA TRP A 51 14.17 25.72 20.79
C TRP A 51 12.90 24.87 20.72
N ALA A 52 11.87 25.32 21.43
CA ALA A 52 10.56 24.68 21.44
C ALA A 52 9.56 25.53 20.64
N PRO A 53 8.91 25.00 19.59
CA PRO A 53 7.98 25.74 18.74
C PRO A 53 6.60 25.89 19.38
N PHE A 54 6.58 26.34 20.63
CA PHE A 54 5.39 26.53 21.45
C PHE A 54 4.73 27.87 21.14
N ARG A 55 3.43 27.83 20.79
CA ARG A 55 2.70 29.00 20.31
C ARG A 55 1.46 29.27 21.15
N GLY A 56 1.30 30.54 21.48
CA GLY A 56 0.30 30.99 22.43
C GLY A 56 0.58 32.40 22.94
N THR A 57 -0.31 32.88 23.79
CA THR A 57 -0.17 34.15 24.50
C THR A 57 -0.41 33.93 25.99
N GLY A 58 0.36 34.58 26.85
CA GLY A 58 0.17 34.51 28.32
C GLY A 58 0.32 33.11 28.95
N TYR A 59 0.88 32.13 28.26
CA TYR A 59 0.99 30.76 28.76
C TYR A 59 2.17 30.60 29.72
N THR A 60 2.20 29.50 30.46
CA THR A 60 3.24 29.23 31.45
C THR A 60 3.99 27.95 31.08
N ILE A 61 5.32 28.03 31.13
CA ILE A 61 6.21 26.88 30.99
C ILE A 61 6.90 26.64 32.33
N PHE A 62 6.86 25.42 32.82
CA PHE A 62 7.68 24.96 33.93
C PHE A 62 8.57 23.83 33.44
N TRP A 63 9.83 23.80 33.84
CA TRP A 63 10.67 22.63 33.62
C TRP A 63 11.43 22.24 34.88
N GLU A 64 11.70 20.94 35.01
CA GLU A 64 12.53 20.35 36.07
C GLU A 64 13.48 19.31 35.48
N GLU A 65 14.70 19.22 36.01
CA GLU A 65 15.63 18.16 35.65
C GLU A 65 15.18 16.82 36.27
N VAL A 66 15.12 15.78 35.44
CA VAL A 66 14.70 14.45 35.87
C VAL A 66 15.72 13.87 36.85
N GLY A 67 15.25 13.57 38.07
CA GLY A 67 16.10 13.08 39.17
C GLY A 67 16.72 14.18 40.04
N TYR A 68 16.60 15.46 39.64
CA TYR A 68 17.13 16.62 40.37
C TYR A 68 16.08 17.73 40.49
N PRO A 69 14.99 17.55 41.26
CA PRO A 69 13.86 18.48 41.27
C PRO A 69 14.18 19.90 41.73
N SER A 70 15.29 20.11 42.46
CA SER A 70 15.76 21.44 42.83
C SER A 70 16.27 22.26 41.65
N HIS A 71 16.63 21.59 40.54
CA HIS A 71 17.02 22.23 39.30
C HIS A 71 15.79 22.38 38.41
N ASN A 72 15.15 23.54 38.52
CA ASN A 72 13.90 23.84 37.83
C ASN A 72 13.79 25.35 37.52
N MET A 73 12.85 25.71 36.65
CA MET A 73 12.49 27.10 36.38
C MET A 73 11.02 27.21 35.97
N THR A 74 10.42 28.36 36.28
CA THR A 74 9.10 28.76 35.76
C THR A 74 9.24 30.00 34.87
N MET A 75 8.72 29.92 33.66
CA MET A 75 8.55 31.03 32.73
C MET A 75 7.06 31.38 32.66
N ALA A 76 6.66 32.47 33.31
CA ALA A 76 5.27 32.95 33.32
C ALA A 76 5.01 33.95 32.20
N ASN A 77 3.74 34.07 31.77
CA ASN A 77 3.28 35.03 30.76
C ASN A 77 4.03 34.94 29.41
N VAL A 78 4.44 33.75 29.02
CA VAL A 78 5.12 33.50 27.74
C VAL A 78 4.16 33.76 26.59
N SER A 79 4.63 34.49 25.59
CA SER A 79 3.89 34.72 24.34
C SER A 79 4.82 34.53 23.16
N SER A 80 4.43 33.68 22.22
CA SER A 80 5.21 33.43 21.01
C SER A 80 4.29 32.98 19.87
N SER A 81 4.59 33.47 18.66
CA SER A 81 3.96 33.04 17.42
C SER A 81 4.73 31.92 16.70
N ASN A 82 6.00 31.70 17.08
CA ASN A 82 6.94 30.83 16.35
C ASN A 82 7.51 29.77 17.30
N GLN A 83 8.47 30.19 18.15
CA GLN A 83 9.18 29.33 19.10
C GLN A 83 9.66 30.10 20.34
N VAL A 84 10.09 29.37 21.36
CA VAL A 84 10.62 29.87 22.63
C VAL A 84 11.90 29.10 22.96
N LEU A 85 12.91 29.80 23.46
CA LEU A 85 14.13 29.17 23.95
C LEU A 85 13.88 28.63 25.36
N LEU A 86 14.09 27.33 25.53
CA LEU A 86 14.21 26.69 26.83
C LEU A 86 15.69 26.65 27.19
N ASP A 87 16.08 27.44 28.18
CA ASP A 87 17.43 27.37 28.77
C ASP A 87 17.36 26.60 30.08
N PHE A 88 18.03 25.44 30.09
CA PHE A 88 18.03 24.54 31.23
C PHE A 88 19.20 24.79 32.19
N GLY A 89 20.09 25.75 31.90
CA GLY A 89 21.26 26.03 32.75
C GLY A 89 22.24 24.86 32.88
N THR A 90 23.14 24.93 33.86
CA THR A 90 24.14 23.89 34.12
C THR A 90 23.47 22.66 34.77
N PRO A 91 23.53 21.46 34.15
CA PRO A 91 22.90 20.28 34.70
C PRO A 91 23.42 19.91 36.09
N HIS A 92 22.52 19.44 36.96
CA HIS A 92 22.88 18.87 38.26
C HIS A 92 23.24 17.37 38.15
N ASN A 93 22.89 16.72 37.04
CA ASN A 93 23.36 15.37 36.73
C ASN A 93 24.90 15.30 36.74
N PRO A 94 25.51 14.37 37.51
CA PRO A 94 26.95 14.14 37.50
C PRO A 94 27.53 13.80 36.13
N ILE A 95 26.68 13.33 35.20
CA ILE A 95 27.02 13.13 33.79
C ILE A 95 26.16 14.12 32.98
N PRO A 96 26.63 15.35 32.72
CA PRO A 96 25.83 16.41 32.09
C PRO A 96 25.19 16.00 30.75
N GLY A 97 25.89 15.19 29.95
CA GLY A 97 25.36 14.68 28.67
C GLY A 97 24.14 13.77 28.79
N ASN A 98 23.86 13.21 29.98
CA ASN A 98 22.71 12.36 30.26
C ASN A 98 21.53 13.11 30.88
N ALA A 99 21.67 14.40 31.19
CA ALA A 99 20.60 15.19 31.76
C ALA A 99 19.39 15.26 30.83
N THR A 100 18.20 15.06 31.40
CA THR A 100 16.92 15.20 30.71
C THR A 100 15.99 16.04 31.56
N TYR A 101 15.04 16.72 30.90
CA TYR A 101 14.21 17.73 31.51
C TYR A 101 12.75 17.46 31.19
N LYS A 102 11.91 17.46 32.22
CA LYS A 102 10.47 17.38 32.07
C LYS A 102 9.94 18.79 31.91
N VAL A 103 9.37 19.08 30.75
CA VAL A 103 8.78 20.38 30.41
C VAL A 103 7.25 20.26 30.49
N LYS A 104 6.64 21.10 31.32
CA LYS A 104 5.20 21.19 31.57
C LYS A 104 4.69 22.54 31.05
N VAL A 105 3.67 22.52 30.22
CA VAL A 105 3.08 23.74 29.64
C VAL A 105 1.60 23.82 30.00
N SER A 106 1.17 24.97 30.52
CA SER A 106 -0.23 25.26 30.82
C SER A 106 -0.66 26.60 30.22
N ASN A 107 -1.97 26.84 30.16
CA ASN A 107 -2.53 28.09 29.64
C ASN A 107 -2.11 29.34 30.42
N GLY A 108 -1.63 29.22 31.67
CA GLY A 108 -1.23 30.38 32.46
C GLY A 108 -2.36 31.41 32.59
N SER A 109 -2.06 32.66 32.24
CA SER A 109 -3.03 33.78 32.17
C SER A 109 -3.69 33.93 30.81
N GLY A 110 -3.26 33.15 29.81
CA GLY A 110 -3.75 33.22 28.44
C GLY A 110 -4.06 31.84 27.86
N ASN A 111 -3.47 31.52 26.71
CA ASN A 111 -3.79 30.34 25.93
C ASN A 111 -2.55 29.77 25.23
N PHE A 112 -2.22 28.51 25.50
CA PHE A 112 -1.28 27.72 24.72
C PHE A 112 -2.08 26.81 23.80
N TYR A 113 -1.86 26.87 22.48
CA TYR A 113 -2.82 26.26 21.55
C TYR A 113 -2.20 25.54 20.35
N ARG A 114 -0.90 25.67 20.11
CA ARG A 114 -0.23 25.04 18.96
C ARG A 114 1.24 24.74 19.23
N ILE A 115 1.68 23.60 18.71
CA ILE A 115 3.08 23.25 18.49
C ILE A 115 3.23 23.06 16.99
N ALA A 116 4.35 23.50 16.39
CA ALA A 116 4.61 23.30 14.97
C ALA A 116 6.11 23.34 14.67
N PHE A 117 6.75 22.16 14.60
CA PHE A 117 8.18 22.06 14.22
C PHE A 117 8.43 22.38 12.75
N ARG A 118 7.41 22.28 11.89
CA ARG A 118 7.42 22.85 10.54
C ARG A 118 6.19 23.71 10.34
N ASP A 119 6.29 24.79 9.57
CA ASP A 119 5.14 25.64 9.27
C ASP A 119 5.23 26.27 7.89
N ASN A 120 4.50 25.69 6.94
CA ASN A 120 4.52 26.07 5.53
C ASN A 120 3.95 27.49 5.28
N THR A 121 3.30 28.10 6.28
CA THR A 121 2.75 29.45 6.16
C THR A 121 3.74 30.55 6.54
N LEU A 122 4.84 30.20 7.22
CA LEU A 122 5.79 31.19 7.72
C LEU A 122 7.03 31.32 6.83
N ILE A 123 7.35 30.32 6.00
CA ILE A 123 8.57 30.33 5.17
C ILE A 123 8.34 29.57 3.85
N GLY A 124 8.98 30.06 2.77
CA GLY A 124 8.80 29.58 1.39
C GLY A 124 9.46 28.24 1.04
N ASN A 125 9.97 27.46 2.01
CA ASN A 125 10.61 26.16 1.77
C ASN A 125 10.10 25.09 2.74
N MET A 126 9.75 23.92 2.22
CA MET A 126 9.23 22.77 2.99
C MET A 126 10.28 22.15 3.94
N ASN A 127 11.55 22.57 3.83
CA ASN A 127 12.66 22.02 4.59
C ASN A 127 12.94 22.73 5.93
N ASP A 128 12.31 23.87 6.21
CA ASP A 128 12.64 24.69 7.39
C ASP A 128 12.03 24.13 8.68
N ILE A 129 12.84 24.03 9.74
CA ILE A 129 12.43 23.51 11.07
C ILE A 129 12.47 24.65 12.10
N MET A 130 11.37 24.85 12.84
CA MET A 130 11.15 25.92 13.84
C MET A 130 11.64 25.58 15.26
N GLY A 131 12.14 24.37 15.49
CA GLY A 131 12.61 23.95 16.80
C GLY A 131 13.61 22.81 16.72
N ASP A 132 14.19 22.48 17.87
CA ASP A 132 15.16 21.40 17.96
C ASP A 132 14.46 20.04 18.01
N SER A 133 13.97 19.58 16.85
CA SER A 133 13.15 18.36 16.76
C SER A 133 13.89 17.09 17.22
N SER A 134 15.23 17.07 17.21
CA SER A 134 16.04 15.97 17.75
C SER A 134 16.16 15.97 19.28
N LYS A 135 15.81 17.07 19.96
CA LYS A 135 15.96 17.26 21.41
C LYS A 135 14.72 16.89 22.21
N ILE A 136 13.54 16.84 21.61
CA ILE A 136 12.33 16.28 22.24
C ILE A 136 12.35 14.76 22.14
N LEU A 137 12.15 14.07 23.27
CA LEU A 137 12.21 12.62 23.37
C LEU A 137 10.83 11.99 23.54
N GLU A 138 9.97 12.58 24.36
CA GLU A 138 8.71 11.95 24.76
C GLU A 138 7.58 12.95 24.89
N ILE A 139 6.39 12.54 24.46
CA ILE A 139 5.12 13.11 24.93
C ILE A 139 4.64 12.24 26.08
N ASN A 140 4.68 12.78 27.30
CA ASN A 140 4.31 12.07 28.52
C ASN A 140 2.85 12.31 28.92
N GLN A 141 2.26 13.43 28.50
CA GLN A 141 0.87 13.78 28.80
C GLN A 141 0.34 14.86 27.84
N TRP A 142 -0.94 14.77 27.45
CA TRP A 142 -1.61 15.80 26.66
C TRP A 142 -2.22 16.93 27.50
N GLY A 143 -2.81 16.58 28.64
CA GLY A 143 -3.49 17.51 29.53
C GLY A 143 -4.82 18.01 28.96
N SER A 144 -5.27 19.17 29.42
CA SER A 144 -6.55 19.77 29.03
C SER A 144 -6.41 20.86 27.96
N ILE A 145 -5.26 20.94 27.29
CA ILE A 145 -4.97 21.97 26.29
C ILE A 145 -5.94 21.81 25.11
N ALA A 146 -6.69 22.88 24.80
CA ALA A 146 -7.56 22.94 23.64
C ALA A 146 -6.74 23.35 22.40
N TRP A 147 -6.37 22.36 21.60
CA TRP A 147 -5.52 22.56 20.43
C TRP A 147 -6.31 23.20 19.28
N SER A 148 -5.71 24.19 18.61
CA SER A 148 -6.31 24.80 17.41
C SER A 148 -5.83 24.17 16.10
N SER A 149 -4.68 23.50 16.11
CA SER A 149 -4.16 22.72 14.99
C SER A 149 -3.10 21.73 15.48
N MET A 150 -2.99 20.58 14.80
CA MET A 150 -1.89 19.62 14.97
C MET A 150 -1.02 19.51 13.71
N GLY A 151 -1.25 20.39 12.72
CA GLY A 151 -0.49 20.44 11.50
C GLY A 151 1.01 20.61 11.79
N SER A 152 1.81 19.63 11.36
CA SER A 152 3.26 19.59 11.53
C SER A 152 3.75 19.69 12.99
N ALA A 153 2.90 19.33 13.96
CA ALA A 153 3.16 19.58 15.37
C ALA A 153 4.43 18.92 15.91
N PHE A 154 4.84 17.78 15.37
CA PHE A 154 6.04 17.03 15.74
C PHE A 154 6.83 16.56 14.50
N SER A 155 6.66 17.24 13.36
CA SER A 155 7.36 16.87 12.14
C SER A 155 8.88 16.94 12.31
N GLY A 156 9.58 15.89 11.88
CA GLY A 156 11.02 15.74 11.98
C GLY A 156 11.53 15.36 13.38
N CYS A 157 10.66 15.08 14.36
CA CYS A 157 11.10 14.66 15.68
C CYS A 157 11.53 13.19 15.67
N THR A 158 12.75 12.92 15.19
CA THR A 158 13.25 11.57 14.89
C THR A 158 13.45 10.68 16.11
N ASN A 159 13.63 11.28 17.29
CA ASN A 159 13.80 10.60 18.59
C ASN A 159 12.51 10.51 19.41
N LEU A 160 11.39 11.05 18.89
CA LEU A 160 10.15 11.16 19.63
C LEU A 160 9.47 9.80 19.82
N ASN A 161 8.96 9.58 21.03
CA ASN A 161 7.98 8.57 21.33
C ASN A 161 6.74 9.16 22.05
N MET A 162 5.63 8.46 22.02
CA MET A 162 4.37 8.87 22.66
C MET A 162 4.00 7.90 23.78
N LEU A 163 4.25 8.31 25.02
CA LEU A 163 4.00 7.52 26.23
C LEU A 163 2.72 7.95 26.98
N ALA A 164 2.14 9.08 26.58
CA ALA A 164 0.90 9.61 27.15
C ALA A 164 -0.24 8.58 27.08
N ILE A 165 -0.94 8.41 28.21
CA ILE A 165 -2.09 7.51 28.35
C ILE A 165 -3.43 8.26 28.26
N ASP A 166 -3.40 9.58 28.43
CA ASP A 166 -4.51 10.47 28.19
C ASP A 166 -4.65 10.81 26.70
N SER A 167 -5.72 11.51 26.33
CA SER A 167 -6.02 11.87 24.94
C SER A 167 -5.99 13.39 24.74
N PRO A 168 -5.46 13.89 23.61
CA PRO A 168 -5.49 15.30 23.30
C PRO A 168 -6.93 15.79 23.09
N ASN A 169 -7.22 17.00 23.54
CA ASN A 169 -8.46 17.68 23.18
C ASN A 169 -8.34 18.26 21.75
N LEU A 170 -8.82 17.49 20.78
CA LEU A 170 -8.76 17.81 19.35
C LEU A 170 -10.06 18.43 18.80
N MET A 171 -11.02 18.80 19.66
CA MET A 171 -12.33 19.31 19.21
C MET A 171 -12.25 20.57 18.34
N GLY A 172 -11.19 21.36 18.50
CA GLY A 172 -10.91 22.55 17.70
C GLY A 172 -9.95 22.31 16.51
N VAL A 173 -9.54 21.07 16.28
CA VAL A 173 -8.54 20.71 15.27
C VAL A 173 -9.24 20.18 14.02
N SER A 174 -9.10 20.89 12.91
CA SER A 174 -9.50 20.42 11.58
C SER A 174 -8.35 19.77 10.80
N ASP A 175 -7.10 20.06 11.16
CA ASP A 175 -5.92 19.67 10.40
C ASP A 175 -4.88 18.96 11.29
N MET A 176 -4.59 17.70 10.95
CA MET A 176 -3.52 16.88 11.54
C MET A 176 -2.42 16.55 10.53
N SER A 177 -2.36 17.29 9.42
CA SER A 177 -1.42 17.01 8.34
C SER A 177 0.02 17.03 8.86
N TYR A 178 0.80 16.00 8.52
CA TYR A 178 2.21 15.87 8.86
C TYR A 178 2.55 15.91 10.37
N MET A 179 1.56 15.70 11.26
CA MET A 179 1.74 15.82 12.72
C MET A 179 2.97 15.06 13.22
N PHE A 180 3.18 13.82 12.78
CA PHE A 180 4.32 12.98 13.16
C PHE A 180 5.24 12.64 11.98
N GLN A 181 5.20 13.43 10.91
CA GLN A 181 6.02 13.15 9.72
C GLN A 181 7.51 13.02 10.11
N GLY A 182 8.15 11.91 9.74
CA GLY A 182 9.56 11.66 10.01
C GLY A 182 9.89 11.29 11.47
N CYS A 183 8.89 11.05 12.33
CA CYS A 183 9.11 10.49 13.67
C CYS A 183 9.48 9.00 13.58
N SER A 184 10.72 8.71 13.18
CA SER A 184 11.21 7.36 12.88
C SER A 184 11.17 6.39 14.06
N THR A 185 11.28 6.89 15.30
CA THR A 185 11.25 6.07 16.53
C THR A 185 9.87 6.00 17.19
N LEU A 186 8.83 6.62 16.59
CA LEU A 186 7.50 6.65 17.17
C LEU A 186 6.92 5.23 17.21
N SER A 187 6.94 4.64 18.41
CA SER A 187 6.32 3.34 18.67
C SER A 187 4.93 3.52 19.25
N GLY A 188 4.75 4.52 20.13
CA GLY A 188 3.47 4.85 20.72
C GLY A 188 2.95 3.81 21.72
N ASN A 189 1.70 4.00 22.13
CA ASN A 189 0.94 3.04 22.93
C ASN A 189 -0.53 3.02 22.48
N THR A 190 -1.35 2.18 23.09
CA THR A 190 -2.75 1.96 22.67
C THR A 190 -3.67 3.17 22.82
N SER A 191 -3.25 4.23 23.54
CA SER A 191 -4.06 5.43 23.75
C SER A 191 -4.35 6.21 22.46
N PHE A 192 -3.56 6.01 21.39
CA PHE A 192 -3.86 6.55 20.05
C PHE A 192 -5.29 6.22 19.60
N ASN A 193 -5.79 5.04 19.96
CA ASN A 193 -7.13 4.59 19.58
C ASN A 193 -8.26 5.42 20.22
N ASN A 194 -7.97 6.17 21.28
CA ASN A 194 -8.96 6.92 22.05
C ASN A 194 -9.12 8.36 21.58
N TRP A 195 -8.31 8.80 20.61
CA TRP A 195 -8.33 10.19 20.16
C TRP A 195 -9.62 10.50 19.42
N ASN A 196 -10.29 11.57 19.85
CA ASN A 196 -11.48 12.07 19.15
C ASN A 196 -11.06 12.98 17.99
N ILE A 197 -11.04 12.43 16.78
CA ILE A 197 -10.69 13.18 15.55
C ILE A 197 -11.92 13.62 14.75
N SER A 198 -13.12 13.67 15.35
CA SER A 198 -14.37 13.88 14.59
C SER A 198 -14.43 15.22 13.84
N SER A 199 -13.65 16.24 14.23
CA SER A 199 -13.57 17.53 13.54
C SER A 199 -12.52 17.57 12.42
N VAL A 200 -11.67 16.55 12.32
CA VAL A 200 -10.52 16.54 11.41
C VAL A 200 -10.97 16.26 9.99
N THR A 201 -10.52 17.11 9.07
CA THR A 201 -10.76 16.99 7.63
C THR A 201 -9.53 16.54 6.85
N SER A 202 -8.32 16.71 7.39
CA SER A 202 -7.07 16.26 6.74
C SER A 202 -6.21 15.40 7.65
N LEU A 203 -5.88 14.21 7.16
CA LEU A 203 -4.88 13.28 7.72
C LEU A 203 -3.64 13.18 6.82
N LEU A 204 -3.43 14.15 5.94
CA LEU A 204 -2.33 14.15 4.97
C LEU A 204 -0.98 13.91 5.65
N GLY A 205 -0.33 12.78 5.35
CA GLY A 205 1.02 12.50 5.83
C GLY A 205 1.20 12.40 7.35
N THR A 206 0.13 12.25 8.15
CA THR A 206 0.20 12.31 9.62
C THR A 206 1.25 11.35 10.21
N PHE A 207 1.39 10.13 9.67
CA PHE A 207 2.39 9.13 10.09
C PHE A 207 3.44 8.83 9.00
N SER A 208 3.63 9.75 8.06
CA SER A 208 4.61 9.58 6.99
C SER A 208 6.03 9.43 7.57
N GLY A 209 6.75 8.35 7.28
CA GLY A 209 8.10 8.10 7.79
C GLY A 209 8.16 7.55 9.22
N CYS A 210 7.01 7.23 9.84
CA CYS A 210 6.96 6.58 11.15
C CYS A 210 7.23 5.07 11.01
N TYR A 211 8.49 4.68 10.80
CA TYR A 211 8.88 3.29 10.51
C TYR A 211 8.38 2.26 11.52
N LEU A 212 8.36 2.62 12.82
CA LEU A 212 7.99 1.73 13.93
C LEU A 212 6.52 1.80 14.32
N PHE A 213 5.74 2.75 13.78
CA PHE A 213 4.37 2.98 14.23
C PHE A 213 3.45 1.83 13.78
N ASN A 214 2.74 1.25 14.75
CA ASN A 214 1.78 0.18 14.53
C ASN A 214 0.72 0.13 15.65
N GLN A 215 0.29 1.29 16.15
CA GLN A 215 -0.68 1.37 17.25
C GLN A 215 -2.12 1.41 16.74
N PRO A 216 -3.08 0.84 17.49
CA PRO A 216 -4.48 0.82 17.06
C PRO A 216 -5.03 2.24 16.91
N ILE A 217 -5.71 2.46 15.79
CA ILE A 217 -6.40 3.72 15.41
C ILE A 217 -7.74 3.43 14.74
N GLY A 218 -8.22 2.19 14.83
CA GLY A 218 -9.47 1.76 14.20
C GLY A 218 -10.69 2.50 14.76
N ASN A 219 -10.66 2.95 16.01
CA ASN A 219 -11.81 3.64 16.63
C ASN A 219 -11.97 5.10 16.22
N TRP A 220 -11.07 5.63 15.39
CA TRP A 220 -11.16 7.01 14.91
C TRP A 220 -12.43 7.23 14.08
N ASN A 221 -13.16 8.31 14.39
CA ASN A 221 -14.28 8.75 13.57
C ASN A 221 -13.76 9.55 12.37
N THR A 222 -13.61 8.90 11.22
CA THR A 222 -13.10 9.51 9.99
C THR A 222 -14.17 10.12 9.09
N SER A 223 -15.43 10.26 9.55
CA SER A 223 -16.56 10.64 8.67
C SER A 223 -16.43 12.00 7.99
N ASN A 224 -15.61 12.89 8.54
CA ASN A 224 -15.35 14.24 8.01
C ASN A 224 -14.01 14.35 7.27
N VAL A 225 -13.22 13.27 7.22
CA VAL A 225 -11.90 13.28 6.57
C VAL A 225 -12.09 13.32 5.05
N GLN A 226 -11.42 14.29 4.42
CA GLN A 226 -11.43 14.55 2.99
C GLN A 226 -10.11 14.15 2.32
N SER A 227 -8.98 14.20 3.05
CA SER A 227 -7.68 13.75 2.56
C SER A 227 -7.03 12.74 3.48
N MET A 228 -6.64 11.60 2.91
CA MET A 228 -5.81 10.55 3.53
C MET A 228 -4.49 10.34 2.78
N ALA A 229 -4.17 11.26 1.86
CA ALA A 229 -2.95 11.28 1.08
C ALA A 229 -1.71 11.06 1.95
N ALA A 230 -0.80 10.18 1.53
CA ALA A 230 0.45 9.85 2.20
C ALA A 230 0.37 9.50 3.70
N LEU A 231 -0.82 9.21 4.28
CA LEU A 231 -1.02 9.05 5.72
C LEU A 231 -0.02 8.07 6.36
N PHE A 232 0.23 6.93 5.72
CA PHE A 232 1.19 5.90 6.14
C PHE A 232 2.36 5.75 5.18
N LEU A 233 2.70 6.79 4.40
CA LEU A 233 3.86 6.78 3.52
C LEU A 233 5.11 6.39 4.33
N MET A 234 5.81 5.33 3.92
CA MET A 234 6.98 4.78 4.60
C MET A 234 6.76 4.30 6.05
N ALA A 235 5.53 4.15 6.53
CA ALA A 235 5.23 3.53 7.83
C ALA A 235 5.36 2.00 7.73
N GLN A 236 6.60 1.51 7.64
CA GLN A 236 6.92 0.13 7.22
C GLN A 236 6.23 -0.97 8.05
N ASN A 237 6.07 -0.74 9.36
CA ASN A 237 5.48 -1.72 10.28
C ASN A 237 3.96 -1.62 10.41
N PHE A 238 3.33 -0.58 9.87
CA PHE A 238 1.89 -0.34 10.08
C PHE A 238 1.05 -1.46 9.45
N ASN A 239 0.20 -2.10 10.26
CA ASN A 239 -0.70 -3.17 9.83
C ASN A 239 -1.92 -3.29 10.76
N GLN A 240 -2.44 -2.16 11.27
CA GLN A 240 -3.58 -2.17 12.19
C GLN A 240 -4.93 -2.15 11.47
N PRO A 241 -5.97 -2.81 12.02
CA PRO A 241 -7.28 -2.87 11.38
C PRO A 241 -7.92 -1.48 11.31
N ILE A 242 -8.18 -1.04 10.08
CA ILE A 242 -8.80 0.26 9.74
C ILE A 242 -9.97 0.11 8.76
N GLY A 243 -10.44 -1.12 8.54
CA GLY A 243 -11.55 -1.40 7.63
C GLY A 243 -12.86 -0.74 8.06
N ASN A 244 -13.03 -0.41 9.33
CA ASN A 244 -14.23 0.25 9.86
C ASN A 244 -14.27 1.77 9.65
N TRP A 245 -13.22 2.37 9.07
CA TRP A 245 -13.21 3.80 8.77
C TRP A 245 -14.26 4.18 7.72
N ASN A 246 -14.89 5.33 7.92
CA ASN A 246 -15.77 5.94 6.93
C ASN A 246 -14.93 6.79 5.97
N THR A 247 -14.83 6.36 4.71
CA THR A 247 -14.07 7.05 3.66
C THR A 247 -14.95 7.79 2.66
N SER A 248 -16.26 7.92 2.92
CA SER A 248 -17.21 8.45 1.93
C SER A 248 -17.00 9.91 1.54
N GLN A 249 -16.27 10.69 2.33
CA GLN A 249 -15.90 12.08 1.99
C GLN A 249 -14.48 12.23 1.44
N VAL A 250 -13.70 11.14 1.37
CA VAL A 250 -12.30 11.21 0.96
C VAL A 250 -12.21 11.38 -0.56
N SER A 251 -11.45 12.38 -1.00
CA SER A 251 -11.15 12.63 -2.42
C SER A 251 -9.71 12.27 -2.82
N ALA A 252 -8.76 12.29 -1.87
CA ALA A 252 -7.34 12.01 -2.10
C ALA A 252 -6.82 10.87 -1.23
N MET A 253 -6.26 9.83 -1.88
CA MET A 253 -5.64 8.65 -1.26
C MET A 253 -4.27 8.32 -1.88
N ASP A 254 -3.69 9.26 -2.62
CA ASP A 254 -2.38 9.12 -3.23
C ASP A 254 -1.32 8.77 -2.17
N ALA A 255 -0.45 7.82 -2.52
CA ALA A 255 0.65 7.32 -1.69
C ALA A 255 0.28 6.88 -0.25
N MET A 256 -1.00 6.69 0.08
CA MET A 256 -1.47 6.44 1.46
C MET A 256 -0.71 5.32 2.17
N PHE A 257 -0.45 4.20 1.48
CA PHE A 257 0.30 3.05 1.99
C PHE A 257 1.62 2.83 1.24
N ASN A 258 2.13 3.84 0.54
CA ASN A 258 3.38 3.70 -0.20
C ASN A 258 4.50 3.33 0.78
N SER A 259 5.19 2.22 0.57
CA SER A 259 6.25 1.69 1.43
C SER A 259 5.80 1.28 2.84
N ALA A 260 4.50 1.13 3.08
CA ALA A 260 3.95 0.44 4.25
C ALA A 260 4.07 -1.08 4.05
N LYS A 261 5.31 -1.58 4.09
CA LYS A 261 5.70 -2.94 3.64
C LYS A 261 4.86 -4.07 4.23
N ASN A 262 4.46 -3.96 5.51
CA ASN A 262 3.72 -4.98 6.23
C ASN A 262 2.19 -4.83 6.13
N PHE A 263 1.68 -3.76 5.54
CA PHE A 263 0.25 -3.48 5.50
C PHE A 263 -0.49 -4.53 4.65
N ASN A 264 -1.47 -5.20 5.26
CA ASN A 264 -2.30 -6.22 4.60
C ASN A 264 -3.69 -6.34 5.25
N GLN A 265 -4.27 -5.22 5.68
CA GLN A 265 -5.57 -5.20 6.36
C GLN A 265 -6.74 -5.07 5.40
N ALA A 266 -7.85 -5.72 5.74
CA ALA A 266 -9.06 -5.70 4.92
C ALA A 266 -9.68 -4.30 4.86
N ILE A 267 -9.71 -3.72 3.66
CA ILE A 267 -10.22 -2.37 3.35
C ILE A 267 -11.21 -2.38 2.17
N GLY A 268 -11.63 -3.57 1.71
CA GLY A 268 -12.54 -3.71 0.57
C GLY A 268 -13.92 -3.08 0.79
N ASN A 269 -14.31 -2.86 2.04
CA ASN A 269 -15.58 -2.22 2.42
C ASN A 269 -15.53 -0.68 2.42
N TRP A 270 -14.38 -0.07 2.15
CA TRP A 270 -14.29 1.38 2.02
C TRP A 270 -15.12 1.91 0.84
N ASN A 271 -15.75 3.06 1.05
CA ASN A 271 -16.40 3.79 -0.03
C ASN A 271 -15.39 4.72 -0.70
N VAL A 272 -14.97 4.37 -1.92
CA VAL A 272 -14.02 5.15 -2.72
C VAL A 272 -14.67 5.90 -3.88
N SER A 273 -16.01 6.03 -3.89
CA SER A 273 -16.74 6.60 -5.04
C SER A 273 -16.44 8.08 -5.32
N ASN A 274 -15.87 8.79 -4.34
CA ASN A 274 -15.50 10.20 -4.44
C ASN A 274 -13.99 10.42 -4.61
N VAL A 275 -13.20 9.35 -4.65
CA VAL A 275 -11.74 9.43 -4.78
C VAL A 275 -11.36 9.76 -6.23
N LEU A 276 -10.46 10.74 -6.39
CA LEU A 276 -9.93 11.19 -7.67
C LEU A 276 -8.49 10.72 -7.88
N GLU A 277 -7.70 10.67 -6.80
CA GLU A 277 -6.25 10.46 -6.77
C GLU A 277 -5.90 9.17 -6.00
N MET A 278 -5.32 8.19 -6.69
CA MET A 278 -4.89 6.89 -6.15
C MET A 278 -3.45 6.52 -6.57
N GLU A 279 -2.70 7.47 -7.13
CA GLU A 279 -1.32 7.24 -7.54
C GLU A 279 -0.48 6.72 -6.37
N PHE A 280 0.35 5.72 -6.65
CA PHE A 280 1.23 5.10 -5.66
C PHE A 280 0.58 4.56 -4.37
N MET A 281 -0.75 4.47 -4.27
CA MET A 281 -1.46 4.15 -3.01
C MET A 281 -0.88 2.91 -2.30
N PHE A 282 -0.53 1.86 -3.03
CA PHE A 282 0.08 0.62 -2.51
C PHE A 282 1.50 0.37 -3.06
N ALA A 283 2.17 1.39 -3.58
CA ALA A 283 3.53 1.24 -4.07
C ALA A 283 4.45 0.71 -2.95
N ASN A 284 5.27 -0.31 -3.18
CA ASN A 284 6.13 -0.94 -2.18
C ASN A 284 5.41 -1.52 -0.93
N ALA A 285 4.08 -1.65 -0.95
CA ALA A 285 3.33 -2.39 0.07
C ALA A 285 3.47 -3.90 -0.18
N TRP A 286 4.65 -4.45 0.14
CA TRP A 286 5.06 -5.79 -0.29
C TRP A 286 4.08 -6.91 0.11
N ALA A 287 3.48 -6.81 1.29
CA ALA A 287 2.56 -7.82 1.84
C ALA A 287 1.10 -7.65 1.38
N PHE A 288 0.74 -6.52 0.76
CA PHE A 288 -0.65 -6.19 0.50
C PHE A 288 -1.28 -7.12 -0.56
N ASN A 289 -2.35 -7.81 -0.17
CA ASN A 289 -3.10 -8.73 -1.04
C ASN A 289 -4.55 -8.91 -0.57
N GLN A 290 -5.26 -7.81 -0.28
CA GLN A 290 -6.64 -7.84 0.20
C GLN A 290 -7.66 -7.54 -0.92
N PRO A 291 -8.86 -8.15 -0.91
CA PRO A 291 -9.86 -7.94 -1.96
C PRO A 291 -10.29 -6.47 -2.10
N LEU A 292 -10.33 -5.98 -3.35
CA LEU A 292 -10.73 -4.61 -3.71
C LEU A 292 -11.82 -4.57 -4.79
N GLU A 293 -12.46 -5.71 -5.10
CA GLU A 293 -13.39 -5.86 -6.23
C GLU A 293 -14.62 -4.92 -6.11
N SER A 294 -15.04 -4.61 -4.88
CA SER A 294 -16.21 -3.78 -4.55
C SER A 294 -15.97 -2.27 -4.69
N TRP A 295 -14.74 -1.84 -4.97
CA TRP A 295 -14.41 -0.42 -5.09
C TRP A 295 -15.02 0.19 -6.35
N ASN A 296 -15.75 1.31 -6.17
CA ASN A 296 -16.24 2.11 -7.29
C ASN A 296 -15.19 3.14 -7.72
N THR A 297 -14.39 2.82 -8.73
CA THR A 297 -13.31 3.68 -9.23
C THR A 297 -13.74 4.67 -10.31
N SER A 298 -15.04 4.83 -10.59
CA SER A 298 -15.54 5.59 -11.75
C SER A 298 -15.20 7.08 -11.78
N GLN A 299 -14.78 7.65 -10.65
CA GLN A 299 -14.32 9.05 -10.57
C GLN A 299 -12.81 9.21 -10.63
N VAL A 300 -12.04 8.14 -10.47
CA VAL A 300 -10.57 8.21 -10.38
C VAL A 300 -9.98 8.65 -11.71
N THR A 301 -9.08 9.64 -11.66
CA THR A 301 -8.37 10.18 -12.83
C THR A 301 -6.89 9.82 -12.84
N GLU A 302 -6.29 9.57 -11.67
CA GLU A 302 -4.86 9.26 -11.50
C GLU A 302 -4.68 7.92 -10.76
N MET A 303 -3.99 6.96 -11.40
CA MET A 303 -3.70 5.61 -10.84
C MET A 303 -2.25 5.16 -11.08
N ASN A 304 -1.36 6.07 -11.51
CA ASN A 304 -0.01 5.68 -11.88
C ASN A 304 0.74 5.07 -10.68
N GLY A 305 1.43 3.96 -10.92
CA GLY A 305 2.22 3.29 -9.89
C GLY A 305 1.44 2.74 -8.70
N MET A 306 0.11 2.62 -8.76
CA MET A 306 -0.71 2.20 -7.61
C MET A 306 -0.22 0.90 -6.94
N PHE A 307 0.25 -0.09 -7.73
CA PHE A 307 0.78 -1.37 -7.25
C PHE A 307 2.27 -1.57 -7.62
N LEU A 308 3.02 -0.49 -7.85
CA LEU A 308 4.46 -0.51 -8.12
C LEU A 308 5.20 -1.26 -6.97
N PHE A 309 5.90 -2.36 -7.25
CA PHE A 309 6.56 -3.22 -6.25
C PHE A 309 5.61 -3.84 -5.18
N ALA A 310 4.29 -3.91 -5.41
CA ALA A 310 3.37 -4.64 -4.55
C ALA A 310 3.48 -6.16 -4.78
N LYS A 311 4.55 -6.77 -4.26
CA LYS A 311 5.01 -8.11 -4.61
C LYS A 311 4.00 -9.24 -4.38
N ALA A 312 3.09 -9.11 -3.41
CA ALA A 312 2.08 -10.11 -3.09
C ALA A 312 0.72 -9.90 -3.79
N PHE A 313 0.52 -8.75 -4.43
CA PHE A 313 -0.81 -8.35 -4.91
C PHE A 313 -1.26 -9.19 -6.11
N ASN A 314 -2.40 -9.88 -5.98
CA ASN A 314 -3.00 -10.66 -7.07
C ASN A 314 -4.54 -10.74 -6.94
N GLN A 315 -5.20 -9.64 -6.59
CA GLN A 315 -6.65 -9.60 -6.34
C GLN A 315 -7.46 -9.18 -7.57
N PRO A 316 -8.68 -9.69 -7.75
CA PRO A 316 -9.49 -9.39 -8.92
C PRO A 316 -9.90 -7.91 -8.92
N ILE A 317 -9.41 -7.18 -9.93
CA ILE A 317 -9.70 -5.75 -10.17
C ILE A 317 -10.22 -5.51 -11.60
N GLY A 318 -10.59 -6.58 -12.31
CA GLY A 318 -11.12 -6.50 -13.67
C GLY A 318 -12.45 -5.77 -13.76
N SER A 319 -13.18 -5.63 -12.65
CA SER A 319 -14.46 -4.91 -12.53
C SER A 319 -14.30 -3.38 -12.43
N TRP A 320 -13.08 -2.89 -12.20
CA TRP A 320 -12.84 -1.46 -12.02
C TRP A 320 -13.16 -0.66 -13.28
N ASN A 321 -13.79 0.49 -13.07
CA ASN A 321 -13.99 1.47 -14.12
C ASN A 321 -12.79 2.43 -14.15
N ILE A 322 -11.95 2.30 -15.17
CA ILE A 322 -10.78 3.18 -15.38
C ILE A 322 -10.98 4.16 -16.54
N SER A 323 -12.22 4.36 -17.03
CA SER A 323 -12.46 5.13 -18.25
C SER A 323 -12.04 6.59 -18.18
N LYS A 324 -11.81 7.15 -16.98
CA LYS A 324 -11.32 8.52 -16.77
C LYS A 324 -9.81 8.59 -16.53
N VAL A 325 -9.14 7.46 -16.36
CA VAL A 325 -7.71 7.41 -16.04
C VAL A 325 -6.88 7.70 -17.28
N THR A 326 -5.99 8.68 -17.19
CA THR A 326 -5.15 9.09 -18.33
C THR A 326 -3.73 8.53 -18.26
N LYS A 327 -3.26 8.16 -17.07
CA LYS A 327 -1.89 7.70 -16.82
C LYS A 327 -1.89 6.37 -16.08
N LEU A 328 -1.39 5.32 -16.75
CA LEU A 328 -1.26 3.96 -16.22
C LEU A 328 0.21 3.56 -16.05
N GLN A 329 1.16 4.51 -16.17
CA GLN A 329 2.58 4.16 -16.03
C GLN A 329 2.87 3.51 -14.68
N ASN A 330 3.77 2.54 -14.70
CA ASN A 330 4.23 1.78 -13.55
C ASN A 330 3.17 1.04 -12.72
N MET A 331 1.91 0.94 -13.18
CA MET A 331 0.81 0.46 -12.32
C MET A 331 1.11 -0.89 -11.67
N PHE A 332 1.75 -1.82 -12.38
CA PHE A 332 2.14 -3.16 -11.90
C PHE A 332 3.63 -3.45 -12.06
N THR A 333 4.48 -2.43 -12.18
CA THR A 333 5.94 -2.62 -12.26
C THR A 333 6.40 -3.45 -11.07
N SER A 334 7.05 -4.60 -11.31
CA SER A 334 7.54 -5.52 -10.29
C SER A 334 6.46 -6.07 -9.34
N ALA A 335 5.18 -6.05 -9.72
CA ALA A 335 4.12 -6.83 -9.09
C ALA A 335 4.22 -8.29 -9.56
N ILE A 336 5.25 -8.99 -9.07
CA ILE A 336 5.77 -10.25 -9.64
C ILE A 336 4.76 -11.40 -9.75
N VAL A 337 3.70 -11.41 -8.93
CA VAL A 337 2.65 -12.45 -8.93
C VAL A 337 1.33 -12.02 -9.60
N PHE A 338 1.21 -10.76 -10.01
CA PHE A 338 -0.04 -10.24 -10.54
C PHE A 338 -0.38 -10.88 -11.89
N ASN A 339 -1.56 -11.51 -11.98
CA ASN A 339 -2.03 -12.15 -13.21
C ASN A 339 -3.57 -12.16 -13.31
N GLN A 340 -4.22 -11.06 -12.93
CA GLN A 340 -5.69 -10.97 -12.92
C GLN A 340 -6.25 -10.40 -14.22
N PRO A 341 -7.42 -10.90 -14.69
CA PRO A 341 -7.98 -10.50 -15.97
C PRO A 341 -8.40 -9.02 -15.95
N ILE A 342 -7.72 -8.21 -16.76
CA ILE A 342 -7.96 -6.76 -16.93
C ILE A 342 -8.22 -6.38 -18.39
N GLY A 343 -8.45 -7.36 -19.26
CA GLY A 343 -8.71 -7.13 -20.69
C GLY A 343 -9.98 -6.32 -20.98
N ASN A 344 -10.91 -6.26 -20.02
CA ASN A 344 -12.17 -5.53 -20.15
C ASN A 344 -12.09 -4.05 -19.74
N TRP A 345 -10.92 -3.58 -19.28
CA TRP A 345 -10.74 -2.18 -18.94
C TRP A 345 -10.90 -1.27 -20.15
N ASN A 346 -11.64 -0.17 -19.98
CA ASN A 346 -11.73 0.87 -21.00
C ASN A 346 -10.51 1.79 -20.94
N THR A 347 -9.54 1.57 -21.82
CA THR A 347 -8.28 2.34 -21.89
C THR A 347 -8.33 3.51 -22.88
N SER A 348 -9.50 3.89 -23.42
CA SER A 348 -9.58 4.86 -24.53
C SER A 348 -9.03 6.26 -24.22
N ASN A 349 -8.95 6.63 -22.94
CA ASN A 349 -8.40 7.91 -22.46
C ASN A 349 -6.96 7.79 -21.94
N ALA A 350 -6.36 6.60 -21.96
CA ALA A 350 -5.00 6.39 -21.50
C ALA A 350 -4.01 7.01 -22.51
N THR A 351 -3.12 7.84 -22.00
CA THR A 351 -2.07 8.55 -22.78
C THR A 351 -0.67 7.99 -22.54
N SER A 352 -0.45 7.28 -21.42
CA SER A 352 0.83 6.68 -21.05
C SER A 352 0.63 5.34 -20.33
N MET A 353 1.34 4.31 -20.79
CA MET A 353 1.41 2.98 -20.20
C MET A 353 2.86 2.52 -19.95
N SER A 354 3.79 3.48 -19.85
CA SER A 354 5.21 3.22 -19.66
C SER A 354 5.47 2.31 -18.45
N ALA A 355 6.27 1.27 -18.64
CA ALA A 355 6.68 0.30 -17.64
C ALA A 355 5.53 -0.42 -16.91
N MET A 356 4.27 -0.34 -17.37
CA MET A 356 3.10 -0.83 -16.64
C MET A 356 3.25 -2.27 -16.11
N PHE A 357 3.90 -3.17 -16.85
CA PHE A 357 4.17 -4.56 -16.47
C PHE A 357 5.68 -4.90 -16.43
N GLN A 358 6.56 -3.89 -16.30
CA GLN A 358 7.99 -4.12 -16.22
C GLN A 358 8.31 -5.03 -15.02
N ASN A 359 9.05 -6.12 -15.23
CA ASN A 359 9.34 -7.16 -14.21
C ASN A 359 8.09 -7.84 -13.61
N ALA A 360 6.90 -7.71 -14.20
CA ALA A 360 5.71 -8.45 -13.76
C ALA A 360 5.76 -9.89 -14.31
N THR A 361 6.63 -10.72 -13.72
CA THR A 361 7.03 -12.03 -14.26
C THR A 361 5.92 -13.08 -14.32
N SER A 362 4.76 -12.84 -13.70
CA SER A 362 3.58 -13.73 -13.78
C SER A 362 2.46 -13.21 -14.67
N PHE A 363 2.58 -12.00 -15.24
CA PHE A 363 1.49 -11.41 -16.01
C PHE A 363 1.42 -11.98 -17.42
N ASN A 364 0.26 -12.58 -17.78
CA ASN A 364 0.01 -13.11 -19.12
C ASN A 364 -1.48 -13.02 -19.52
N GLN A 365 -2.18 -11.97 -19.09
CA GLN A 365 -3.59 -11.80 -19.41
C GLN A 365 -3.79 -11.14 -20.77
N ASN A 366 -4.85 -11.55 -21.47
CA ASN A 366 -5.18 -10.99 -22.78
C ASN A 366 -5.60 -9.52 -22.66
N ILE A 367 -4.85 -8.65 -23.34
CA ILE A 367 -5.05 -7.19 -23.44
C ILE A 367 -5.11 -6.73 -24.90
N SER A 368 -5.37 -7.64 -25.84
CA SER A 368 -5.41 -7.34 -27.28
C SER A 368 -6.55 -6.38 -27.66
N ASN A 369 -7.60 -6.31 -26.83
CA ASN A 369 -8.78 -5.47 -27.05
C ASN A 369 -8.66 -4.06 -26.46
N TRP A 370 -7.54 -3.72 -25.81
CA TRP A 370 -7.34 -2.37 -25.28
C TRP A 370 -7.30 -1.35 -26.42
N ASN A 371 -7.99 -0.23 -26.20
CA ASN A 371 -7.88 0.92 -27.08
C ASN A 371 -6.61 1.71 -26.72
N THR A 372 -5.63 1.69 -27.61
CA THR A 372 -4.33 2.38 -27.43
C THR A 372 -4.19 3.63 -28.30
N SER A 373 -5.24 4.09 -28.98
CA SER A 373 -5.14 5.12 -30.02
C SER A 373 -4.61 6.47 -29.52
N GLN A 374 -4.73 6.76 -28.21
CA GLN A 374 -4.23 7.98 -27.56
C GLN A 374 -2.90 7.77 -26.81
N VAL A 375 -2.37 6.54 -26.76
CA VAL A 375 -1.17 6.23 -26.00
C VAL A 375 0.07 6.76 -26.71
N THR A 376 0.78 7.65 -26.04
CA THR A 376 2.03 8.27 -26.53
C THR A 376 3.28 7.52 -26.10
N SER A 377 3.22 6.76 -25.00
CA SER A 377 4.37 6.01 -24.49
C SER A 377 3.99 4.63 -23.94
N ILE A 378 4.69 3.61 -24.43
CA ILE A 378 4.71 2.22 -23.92
C ILE A 378 6.15 1.77 -23.57
N GLN A 379 7.06 2.72 -23.33
CA GLN A 379 8.45 2.42 -22.99
C GLN A 379 8.55 1.39 -21.86
N ASN A 380 9.38 0.37 -22.04
CA ASN A 380 9.61 -0.71 -21.08
C ASN A 380 8.36 -1.47 -20.60
N MET A 381 7.21 -1.35 -21.25
CA MET A 381 5.93 -1.87 -20.73
C MET A 381 6.00 -3.36 -20.35
N PHE A 382 6.68 -4.20 -21.14
CA PHE A 382 6.87 -5.64 -20.87
C PHE A 382 8.33 -6.03 -20.65
N THR A 383 9.21 -5.07 -20.32
CA THR A 383 10.61 -5.38 -20.02
C THR A 383 10.69 -6.39 -18.88
N ASN A 384 11.37 -7.53 -19.08
CA ASN A 384 11.45 -8.65 -18.13
C ASN A 384 10.09 -9.26 -17.72
N ALA A 385 9.01 -9.06 -18.48
CA ALA A 385 7.76 -9.80 -18.31
C ALA A 385 7.90 -11.18 -18.97
N THR A 386 8.65 -12.06 -18.30
CA THR A 386 9.24 -13.28 -18.90
C THR A 386 8.25 -14.33 -19.40
N ILE A 387 6.96 -14.24 -19.02
CA ILE A 387 5.91 -15.15 -19.50
C ILE A 387 4.81 -14.44 -20.31
N PHE A 388 4.93 -13.12 -20.50
CA PHE A 388 3.92 -12.37 -21.23
C PHE A 388 3.95 -12.77 -22.70
N ASN A 389 2.87 -13.42 -23.15
CA ASN A 389 2.79 -14.04 -24.48
C ASN A 389 1.39 -13.80 -25.09
N GLN A 390 1.06 -12.54 -25.38
CA GLN A 390 -0.21 -12.14 -25.99
C GLN A 390 0.02 -11.43 -27.32
N ASN A 391 -0.92 -11.58 -28.25
CA ASN A 391 -0.92 -10.88 -29.54
C ASN A 391 -1.33 -9.42 -29.35
N LEU A 392 -0.47 -8.48 -29.75
CA LEU A 392 -0.70 -7.03 -29.67
C LEU A 392 -0.97 -6.38 -31.04
N GLY A 393 -1.17 -7.18 -32.10
CA GLY A 393 -1.34 -6.67 -33.47
C GLY A 393 -2.58 -5.81 -33.68
N ASN A 394 -3.57 -5.91 -32.79
CA ASN A 394 -4.80 -5.10 -32.85
C ASN A 394 -4.65 -3.71 -32.21
N TRP A 395 -3.52 -3.41 -31.58
CA TRP A 395 -3.30 -2.11 -30.95
C TRP A 395 -3.17 -1.00 -32.00
N ASN A 396 -3.93 0.09 -31.80
CA ASN A 396 -3.79 1.29 -32.58
C ASN A 396 -2.65 2.14 -32.02
N LEU A 397 -1.57 2.31 -32.79
CA LEU A 397 -0.37 3.03 -32.36
C LEU A 397 -0.32 4.48 -32.87
N PHE A 398 -1.43 5.05 -33.36
CA PHE A 398 -1.44 6.34 -34.04
C PHE A 398 -0.71 7.48 -33.28
N SER A 399 -0.93 7.59 -31.97
CA SER A 399 -0.31 8.63 -31.14
C SER A 399 1.05 8.24 -30.54
N LEU A 400 1.57 7.05 -30.82
CA LEU A 400 2.77 6.53 -30.18
C LEU A 400 4.01 7.35 -30.57
N LEU A 401 4.80 7.73 -29.56
CA LEU A 401 6.07 8.44 -29.69
C LEU A 401 7.24 7.61 -29.15
N TYR A 402 7.01 6.89 -28.05
CA TYR A 402 8.07 6.21 -27.32
C TYR A 402 7.73 4.74 -27.01
N ALA A 403 8.53 3.80 -27.52
CA ALA A 403 8.36 2.36 -27.31
C ALA A 403 9.68 1.63 -27.00
N GLY A 404 10.72 2.37 -26.61
CA GLY A 404 12.03 1.81 -26.30
C GLY A 404 11.95 0.73 -25.21
N GLY A 405 12.56 -0.42 -25.49
CA GLY A 405 12.65 -1.54 -24.56
C GLY A 405 11.34 -2.29 -24.33
N VAL A 406 10.25 -1.97 -25.02
CA VAL A 406 8.90 -2.53 -24.75
C VAL A 406 8.90 -4.06 -24.63
N PHE A 407 9.74 -4.76 -25.39
CA PHE A 407 9.84 -6.22 -25.44
C PHE A 407 11.11 -6.82 -24.84
N ASN A 408 12.00 -6.00 -24.28
CA ASN A 408 13.31 -6.47 -23.82
C ASN A 408 13.16 -7.55 -22.73
N ASN A 409 13.63 -8.76 -23.01
CA ASN A 409 13.48 -9.95 -22.16
C ASN A 409 12.01 -10.29 -21.80
N SER A 410 11.09 -10.02 -22.73
CA SER A 410 9.69 -10.44 -22.62
C SER A 410 9.49 -11.89 -23.10
N GLY A 411 8.37 -12.50 -22.69
CA GLY A 411 8.01 -13.88 -23.01
C GLY A 411 7.25 -14.08 -24.34
N LEU A 412 7.25 -13.11 -25.26
CA LEU A 412 6.50 -13.25 -26.51
C LEU A 412 7.05 -14.42 -27.32
N SER A 413 6.17 -15.38 -27.62
CA SER A 413 6.46 -16.42 -28.59
C SER A 413 6.57 -15.83 -30.00
N CYS A 414 7.24 -16.53 -30.91
CA CYS A 414 7.37 -16.04 -32.28
C CYS A 414 6.03 -15.87 -33.00
N GLN A 415 4.99 -16.63 -32.66
CA GLN A 415 3.67 -16.48 -33.28
C GLN A 415 2.99 -15.19 -32.87
N ASN A 416 3.07 -14.85 -31.57
CA ASN A 416 2.51 -13.60 -31.07
C ASN A 416 3.37 -12.40 -31.47
N TYR A 417 4.69 -12.56 -31.56
CA TYR A 417 5.57 -11.50 -32.08
C TYR A 417 5.31 -11.26 -33.57
N ASP A 418 5.22 -12.31 -34.38
CA ASP A 418 4.86 -12.24 -35.80
C ASP A 418 3.50 -11.56 -36.02
N SER A 419 2.48 -11.97 -35.25
CA SER A 419 1.15 -11.39 -35.33
C SER A 419 1.14 -9.91 -34.91
N THR A 420 1.96 -9.55 -33.92
CA THR A 420 2.13 -8.18 -33.46
C THR A 420 2.77 -7.30 -34.53
N LEU A 421 3.90 -7.74 -35.10
CA LEU A 421 4.58 -7.04 -36.20
C LEU A 421 3.66 -6.89 -37.42
N TYR A 422 2.98 -7.97 -37.80
CA TYR A 422 2.06 -7.96 -38.94
C TYR A 422 0.93 -6.95 -38.73
N GLY A 423 0.21 -7.03 -37.60
CA GLY A 423 -0.89 -6.12 -37.28
C GLY A 423 -0.44 -4.65 -37.27
N TRP A 424 0.70 -4.36 -36.67
CA TRP A 424 1.27 -3.01 -36.69
C TRP A 424 1.66 -2.54 -38.09
N SER A 425 2.14 -3.42 -38.98
CA SER A 425 2.52 -3.02 -40.34
C SER A 425 1.32 -2.68 -41.24
N ILE A 426 0.19 -3.37 -41.06
CA ILE A 426 -0.99 -3.21 -41.92
C ILE A 426 -1.94 -2.12 -41.44
N HIS A 427 -1.78 -1.64 -40.20
CA HIS A 427 -2.64 -0.59 -39.66
C HIS A 427 -2.34 0.75 -40.38
N PRO A 428 -3.33 1.39 -41.04
CA PRO A 428 -3.08 2.57 -41.89
C PRO A 428 -2.44 3.75 -41.16
N GLN A 429 -2.76 3.88 -39.87
CA GLN A 429 -2.30 4.98 -39.02
C GLN A 429 -1.02 4.67 -38.24
N THR A 430 -0.32 3.58 -38.56
CA THR A 430 0.96 3.27 -37.90
C THR A 430 1.97 4.40 -38.09
N PRO A 431 2.52 4.94 -36.99
CA PRO A 431 3.38 6.12 -37.01
C PRO A 431 4.75 5.82 -37.62
N ASN A 432 5.44 6.88 -38.03
CA ASN A 432 6.82 6.80 -38.50
C ASN A 432 7.82 6.94 -37.33
N ASN A 433 9.06 6.51 -37.54
CA ASN A 433 10.22 6.78 -36.68
C ASN A 433 10.11 6.27 -35.24
N ILE A 434 9.40 5.17 -35.00
CA ILE A 434 9.32 4.55 -33.67
C ILE A 434 10.59 3.78 -33.36
N ASN A 435 11.13 3.99 -32.17
CA ASN A 435 12.31 3.27 -31.68
C ASN A 435 11.92 2.24 -30.62
N LEU A 436 12.00 0.95 -30.96
CA LEU A 436 11.85 -0.16 -30.00
C LEU A 436 13.15 -0.46 -29.25
N ASN A 437 14.29 -0.01 -29.77
CA ASN A 437 15.63 -0.34 -29.30
C ASN A 437 15.81 -1.88 -29.25
N SER A 438 15.79 -2.50 -28.07
CA SER A 438 15.91 -3.96 -27.92
C SER A 438 14.56 -4.66 -27.86
N ALA A 439 14.33 -5.55 -28.83
CA ALA A 439 13.33 -6.62 -28.82
C ALA A 439 13.96 -7.99 -28.52
N SER A 440 15.16 -8.04 -27.95
CA SER A 440 15.80 -9.30 -27.55
C SER A 440 15.04 -9.99 -26.42
N PRO A 441 14.96 -11.34 -26.37
CA PRO A 441 15.48 -12.31 -27.33
C PRO A 441 14.38 -12.80 -28.31
N LEU A 442 13.48 -11.92 -28.75
CA LEU A 442 12.33 -12.34 -29.55
C LEU A 442 12.76 -12.88 -30.92
N ILE A 443 12.00 -13.85 -31.40
CA ILE A 443 12.23 -14.51 -32.68
C ILE A 443 11.05 -14.20 -33.60
N TYR A 444 11.32 -13.82 -34.84
CA TYR A 444 10.30 -13.71 -35.90
C TYR A 444 10.60 -14.73 -37.01
N THR A 445 9.56 -15.22 -37.69
CA THR A 445 9.72 -16.36 -38.61
C THR A 445 8.83 -16.31 -39.84
N HIS A 446 7.54 -16.00 -39.69
CA HIS A 446 6.60 -16.12 -40.79
C HIS A 446 6.92 -15.12 -41.91
N PRO A 447 6.83 -15.49 -43.21
CA PRO A 447 7.16 -14.57 -44.32
C PRO A 447 6.40 -13.24 -44.27
N ALA A 448 5.14 -13.26 -43.83
CA ALA A 448 4.36 -12.02 -43.62
C ALA A 448 4.92 -11.13 -42.50
N ALA A 449 5.46 -11.72 -41.43
CA ALA A 449 6.10 -10.99 -40.34
C ALA A 449 7.47 -10.43 -40.76
N VAL A 450 8.24 -11.19 -41.56
CA VAL A 450 9.48 -10.70 -42.18
C VAL A 450 9.19 -9.46 -43.05
N ASN A 451 8.17 -9.54 -43.91
CA ASN A 451 7.74 -8.41 -44.74
C ASN A 451 7.24 -7.22 -43.89
N ALA A 452 6.45 -7.50 -42.86
CA ALA A 452 5.95 -6.50 -41.93
C ALA A 452 7.08 -5.76 -41.20
N ARG A 453 8.04 -6.50 -40.64
CA ARG A 453 9.23 -5.97 -39.98
C ARG A 453 10.06 -5.11 -40.94
N ASN A 454 10.30 -5.62 -42.15
CA ASN A 454 11.05 -4.87 -43.17
C ASN A 454 10.31 -3.59 -43.58
N PHE A 455 8.99 -3.61 -43.71
CA PHE A 455 8.19 -2.41 -43.98
C PHE A 455 8.28 -1.38 -42.85
N LEU A 456 8.13 -1.83 -41.59
CA LEU A 456 8.27 -0.97 -40.42
C LEU A 456 9.65 -0.29 -40.38
N ILE A 457 10.73 -1.01 -40.66
CA ILE A 457 12.09 -0.45 -40.65
C ILE A 457 12.33 0.46 -41.86
N THR A 458 12.12 -0.06 -43.07
CA THR A 458 12.56 0.60 -44.31
C THR A 458 11.60 1.70 -44.78
N THR A 459 10.30 1.50 -44.60
CA THR A 459 9.27 2.44 -45.09
C THR A 459 8.79 3.37 -43.99
N LYS A 460 8.60 2.86 -42.76
CA LYS A 460 8.16 3.68 -41.62
C LYS A 460 9.33 4.25 -40.81
N GLY A 461 10.58 3.88 -41.08
CA GLY A 461 11.75 4.41 -40.38
C GLY A 461 11.91 3.91 -38.94
N TRP A 462 11.29 2.76 -38.60
CA TRP A 462 11.39 2.21 -37.25
C TRP A 462 12.80 1.67 -36.96
N THR A 463 13.20 1.73 -35.69
CA THR A 463 14.40 1.06 -35.18
C THR A 463 13.99 -0.16 -34.37
N ILE A 464 14.31 -1.36 -34.87
CA ILE A 464 14.08 -2.65 -34.21
C ILE A 464 15.41 -3.42 -34.20
N ALA A 465 15.92 -3.74 -33.01
CA ALA A 465 17.16 -4.48 -32.83
C ALA A 465 17.00 -5.59 -31.76
N GLY A 466 17.93 -6.54 -31.76
CA GLY A 466 18.01 -7.59 -30.74
C GLY A 466 17.06 -8.79 -30.96
N ASP A 467 16.07 -8.66 -31.83
CA ASP A 467 15.31 -9.79 -32.35
C ASP A 467 16.08 -10.52 -33.46
N SER A 468 15.75 -11.80 -33.70
CA SER A 468 16.42 -12.64 -34.71
C SER A 468 15.42 -13.41 -35.57
N TYR A 469 15.77 -13.61 -36.84
CA TYR A 469 15.03 -14.51 -37.71
C TYR A 469 15.42 -15.97 -37.40
N ASP A 470 14.43 -16.85 -37.28
CA ASP A 470 14.64 -18.30 -37.23
C ASP A 470 13.52 -19.01 -37.99
N ASP A 471 13.85 -19.69 -39.08
CA ASP A 471 12.90 -20.44 -39.92
C ASP A 471 12.39 -21.73 -39.25
N LYS A 472 13.01 -22.12 -38.13
CA LYS A 472 12.63 -23.27 -37.31
C LYS A 472 11.77 -22.89 -36.12
N CYS A 473 11.43 -21.61 -35.94
CA CYS A 473 10.43 -21.24 -34.95
C CYS A 473 9.06 -21.75 -35.41
N GLU A 474 8.71 -22.96 -35.01
CA GLU A 474 7.46 -23.58 -35.45
C GLU A 474 6.27 -22.77 -34.93
N SER A 475 5.41 -22.30 -35.83
CA SER A 475 4.08 -21.81 -35.48
C SER A 475 3.33 -22.92 -34.73
N ILE A 476 3.20 -22.79 -33.41
CA ILE A 476 2.26 -23.60 -32.66
C ILE A 476 0.88 -23.04 -33.00
N LEU A 477 0.39 -23.34 -34.21
CA LEU A 477 -1.03 -23.27 -34.51
C LEU A 477 -1.71 -24.09 -33.42
N SER A 478 -2.50 -23.40 -32.60
CA SER A 478 -3.21 -23.95 -31.46
C SER A 478 -4.13 -25.10 -31.88
N THR A 479 -3.58 -26.32 -31.92
CA THR A 479 -4.18 -27.56 -31.39
C THR A 479 -3.12 -28.52 -30.86
N LYS A 480 -1.92 -28.05 -30.48
CA LYS A 480 -1.32 -28.71 -29.31
C LYS A 480 -2.14 -28.20 -28.13
N GLU A 481 -3.20 -28.96 -27.79
CA GLU A 481 -3.49 -29.16 -26.37
C GLU A 481 -2.10 -29.30 -25.75
N ILE A 482 -1.72 -28.39 -24.85
CA ILE A 482 -0.77 -28.78 -23.83
C ILE A 482 -1.50 -29.96 -23.20
N THR A 483 -1.17 -31.16 -23.65
CA THR A 483 -1.48 -32.35 -22.91
C THR A 483 -0.87 -32.03 -21.55
N ALA A 484 -1.75 -31.76 -20.59
CA ALA A 484 -1.45 -32.01 -19.21
C ALA A 484 -1.21 -33.53 -19.13
N GLU A 485 -0.07 -33.99 -19.67
CA GLU A 485 0.15 -35.39 -20.01
C GLU A 485 0.31 -36.25 -18.75
N ASN A 486 0.25 -35.61 -17.59
CA ASN A 486 0.30 -36.26 -16.29
C ASN A 486 -0.82 -35.84 -15.33
N GLN A 487 -1.83 -35.05 -15.72
CA GLN A 487 -2.98 -34.81 -14.86
C GLN A 487 -4.20 -35.64 -15.30
N LEU A 488 -4.72 -36.45 -14.38
CA LEU A 488 -6.01 -37.12 -14.54
C LEU A 488 -7.11 -36.07 -14.70
N LEU A 489 -8.00 -36.28 -15.67
CA LEU A 489 -9.19 -35.45 -15.95
C LEU A 489 -10.42 -36.35 -16.00
N ILE A 490 -11.61 -35.81 -15.68
CA ILE A 490 -12.88 -36.53 -15.80
C ILE A 490 -13.80 -35.91 -16.84
N TYR A 491 -14.52 -36.73 -17.60
CA TYR A 491 -15.51 -36.29 -18.59
C TYR A 491 -16.53 -37.40 -18.91
N PRO A 492 -17.77 -37.10 -19.32
CA PRO A 492 -18.41 -35.81 -19.18
C PRO A 492 -18.60 -35.47 -17.68
N ASN A 493 -18.74 -34.18 -17.37
CA ASN A 493 -19.16 -33.70 -16.06
C ASN A 493 -19.87 -32.34 -16.29
N PRO A 494 -21.20 -32.26 -16.21
CA PRO A 494 -22.12 -33.23 -15.62
C PRO A 494 -22.26 -34.55 -16.39
N ALA A 495 -22.56 -35.65 -15.70
CA ALA A 495 -22.62 -37.00 -16.27
C ALA A 495 -23.93 -37.72 -15.95
N SER A 496 -24.43 -38.52 -16.89
CA SER A 496 -25.67 -39.29 -16.72
C SER A 496 -25.37 -40.75 -16.39
N ASP A 497 -24.69 -41.49 -17.28
CA ASP A 497 -24.52 -42.93 -17.10
C ASP A 497 -23.10 -43.34 -16.73
N TYR A 498 -22.13 -42.61 -17.27
CA TYR A 498 -20.72 -42.94 -17.18
C TYR A 498 -19.86 -41.70 -17.00
N VAL A 499 -18.78 -41.85 -16.25
CA VAL A 499 -17.67 -40.89 -16.17
C VAL A 499 -16.41 -41.56 -16.66
N TYR A 500 -15.69 -40.90 -17.55
CA TYR A 500 -14.42 -41.35 -18.10
C TYR A 500 -13.27 -40.60 -17.46
N ILE A 501 -12.14 -41.27 -17.25
CA ILE A 501 -10.91 -40.67 -16.72
C ILE A 501 -9.87 -40.58 -17.84
N LYS A 502 -9.57 -39.38 -18.33
CA LYS A 502 -8.47 -39.14 -19.29
C LYS A 502 -7.13 -39.28 -18.56
N ASN A 503 -6.12 -39.79 -19.24
CA ASN A 503 -4.73 -39.94 -18.77
C ASN A 503 -4.51 -40.96 -17.63
N LEU A 504 -5.44 -41.91 -17.42
CA LEU A 504 -5.22 -43.00 -16.46
C LEU A 504 -4.17 -43.98 -16.97
N LYS A 505 -3.08 -44.17 -16.21
CA LYS A 505 -2.02 -45.15 -16.49
C LYS A 505 -2.19 -46.35 -15.54
N GLY A 506 -2.63 -47.50 -16.06
CA GLY A 506 -2.79 -48.74 -15.29
C GLY A 506 -4.04 -48.80 -14.40
N ARG A 507 -4.03 -49.71 -13.43
CA ARG A 507 -5.15 -49.95 -12.51
C ARG A 507 -5.35 -48.79 -11.54
N ALA A 508 -6.60 -48.38 -11.34
CA ALA A 508 -6.99 -47.46 -10.27
C ALA A 508 -8.13 -48.01 -9.42
N ASN A 509 -8.13 -47.56 -8.16
CA ASN A 509 -9.26 -47.68 -7.25
C ASN A 509 -10.07 -46.38 -7.29
N TYR A 510 -11.40 -46.52 -7.26
CA TYR A 510 -12.34 -45.42 -7.33
C TYR A 510 -13.23 -45.44 -6.10
N LYS A 511 -13.43 -44.30 -5.47
CA LYS A 511 -14.37 -44.12 -4.35
C LYS A 511 -15.23 -42.88 -4.59
N PHE A 512 -16.54 -43.03 -4.50
CA PHE A 512 -17.50 -41.91 -4.55
C PHE A 512 -17.99 -41.58 -3.15
N PHE A 513 -17.94 -40.30 -2.81
CA PHE A 513 -18.48 -39.76 -1.57
C PHE A 513 -19.66 -38.83 -1.88
N ASP A 514 -20.70 -38.87 -1.04
CA ASP A 514 -21.73 -37.84 -1.06
C ASP A 514 -21.22 -36.53 -0.41
N ASN A 515 -22.07 -35.49 -0.38
CA ASN A 515 -21.72 -34.18 0.18
C ASN A 515 -21.47 -34.19 1.71
N SER A 516 -21.84 -35.26 2.42
CA SER A 516 -21.55 -35.45 3.84
C SER A 516 -20.21 -36.17 4.08
N GLY A 517 -19.53 -36.60 3.01
CA GLY A 517 -18.30 -37.37 3.08
C GLY A 517 -18.50 -38.87 3.28
N ARG A 518 -19.74 -39.38 3.15
CA ARG A 518 -20.04 -40.81 3.25
C ARG A 518 -19.71 -41.53 1.94
N LEU A 519 -19.01 -42.67 2.03
CA LEU A 519 -18.69 -43.54 0.88
C LEU A 519 -19.95 -44.21 0.34
N ILE A 520 -20.25 -44.02 -0.95
CA ILE A 520 -21.47 -44.53 -1.62
C ILE A 520 -21.15 -45.64 -2.63
N LEU A 521 -20.00 -45.57 -3.29
CA LEU A 521 -19.59 -46.56 -4.29
C LEU A 521 -18.07 -46.71 -4.24
N GLN A 522 -17.57 -47.94 -4.26
CA GLN A 522 -16.15 -48.23 -4.47
C GLN A 522 -15.96 -49.34 -5.51
N ASN A 523 -14.96 -49.20 -6.36
CA ASN A 523 -14.61 -50.23 -7.36
C ASN A 523 -13.13 -50.13 -7.74
N SER A 524 -12.60 -51.14 -8.42
CA SER A 524 -11.25 -51.12 -9.02
C SER A 524 -11.34 -51.60 -10.46
N SER A 525 -10.70 -50.90 -11.40
CA SER A 525 -10.73 -51.28 -12.81
C SER A 525 -9.57 -50.69 -13.59
N ASP A 526 -9.09 -51.43 -14.58
CA ASP A 526 -8.10 -50.98 -15.57
C ASP A 526 -8.76 -50.17 -16.69
N LYS A 527 -10.09 -50.07 -16.67
CA LYS A 527 -10.86 -49.30 -17.66
C LYS A 527 -10.98 -47.85 -17.22
N ASN A 528 -10.72 -46.93 -18.14
CA ASN A 528 -10.91 -45.50 -17.99
C ASN A 528 -12.39 -45.06 -17.98
N LYS A 529 -13.33 -45.96 -17.65
CA LYS A 529 -14.79 -45.76 -17.70
C LYS A 529 -15.43 -46.29 -16.43
N ILE A 530 -16.12 -45.42 -15.70
CA ILE A 530 -16.83 -45.70 -14.46
C ILE A 530 -18.33 -45.63 -14.71
N ASN A 531 -19.07 -46.67 -14.31
CA ASN A 531 -20.53 -46.69 -14.35
C ASN A 531 -21.11 -46.00 -13.10
N ILE A 532 -21.93 -44.97 -13.32
CA ILE A 532 -22.58 -44.17 -12.26
C ILE A 532 -24.10 -44.22 -12.36
N ARG A 533 -24.67 -45.13 -13.16
CA ARG A 533 -26.14 -45.26 -13.34
C ARG A 533 -26.91 -45.49 -12.05
N THR A 534 -26.26 -46.10 -11.05
CA THR A 534 -26.85 -46.39 -9.75
C THR A 534 -26.82 -45.20 -8.79
N LEU A 535 -26.09 -44.13 -9.10
CA LEU A 535 -26.08 -42.91 -8.30
C LEU A 535 -27.35 -42.09 -8.58
N THR A 536 -27.97 -41.57 -7.52
CA THR A 536 -29.07 -40.60 -7.63
C THR A 536 -28.55 -39.27 -8.17
N LYS A 537 -29.44 -38.44 -8.74
CA LYS A 537 -29.07 -37.09 -9.19
C LYS A 537 -28.51 -36.27 -8.02
N GLY A 538 -27.38 -35.59 -8.22
CA GLY A 538 -26.72 -34.85 -7.13
C GLY A 538 -25.22 -34.59 -7.33
N ASN A 539 -24.61 -33.97 -6.32
CA ASN A 539 -23.17 -33.70 -6.28
C ASN A 539 -22.43 -34.80 -5.52
N TYR A 540 -21.33 -35.28 -6.08
CA TYR A 540 -20.47 -36.30 -5.50
C TYR A 540 -18.99 -35.89 -5.59
N PHE A 541 -18.16 -36.50 -4.74
CA PHE A 541 -16.71 -36.44 -4.86
C PHE A 541 -16.17 -37.80 -5.28
N LEU A 542 -15.46 -37.87 -6.42
CA LEU A 542 -14.75 -39.06 -6.87
C LEU A 542 -13.29 -38.95 -6.47
N LEU A 543 -12.83 -39.85 -5.62
CA LEU A 543 -11.42 -40.09 -5.33
C LEU A 543 -10.90 -41.18 -6.28
N VAL A 544 -9.81 -40.89 -6.98
CA VAL A 544 -9.09 -41.83 -7.85
C VAL A 544 -7.71 -42.07 -7.24
N GLU A 545 -7.42 -43.32 -6.91
CA GLU A 545 -6.16 -43.76 -6.31
C GLU A 545 -5.44 -44.69 -7.30
N THR A 546 -4.25 -44.28 -7.75
CA THR A 546 -3.32 -45.12 -8.52
C THR A 546 -2.13 -45.51 -7.64
N LYS A 547 -1.17 -46.27 -8.18
CA LYS A 547 0.08 -46.58 -7.47
C LYS A 547 0.89 -45.33 -7.11
N ASP A 548 0.81 -44.28 -7.94
CA ASP A 548 1.71 -43.13 -7.89
C ASP A 548 1.02 -41.84 -7.44
N MET A 549 -0.32 -41.79 -7.39
CA MET A 549 -1.05 -40.58 -7.01
C MET A 549 -2.47 -40.84 -6.48
N VAL A 550 -2.96 -39.89 -5.70
CA VAL A 550 -4.36 -39.79 -5.26
C VAL A 550 -4.92 -38.44 -5.71
N LYS A 551 -6.07 -38.44 -6.41
CA LYS A 551 -6.72 -37.21 -6.89
C LYS A 551 -8.22 -37.23 -6.69
N THR A 552 -8.79 -36.10 -6.28
CA THR A 552 -10.24 -35.93 -6.07
C THR A 552 -10.85 -35.07 -7.15
N PHE A 553 -12.04 -35.45 -7.60
CA PHE A 553 -12.86 -34.70 -8.56
C PHE A 553 -14.26 -34.46 -8.00
N LYS A 554 -14.86 -33.31 -8.32
CA LYS A 554 -16.28 -33.06 -8.08
C LYS A 554 -17.08 -33.53 -9.30
N ILE A 555 -18.12 -34.33 -9.10
CA ILE A 555 -19.00 -34.85 -10.16
C ILE A 555 -20.43 -34.37 -9.92
N LEU A 556 -21.07 -33.88 -10.98
CA LEU A 556 -22.51 -33.62 -11.01
C LEU A 556 -23.20 -34.76 -11.77
N LYS A 557 -24.03 -35.54 -11.07
CA LYS A 557 -24.90 -36.56 -11.66
C LYS A 557 -26.22 -35.93 -12.11
N ASN A 558 -26.48 -35.98 -13.41
CA ASN A 558 -27.73 -35.51 -14.02
C ASN A 558 -28.88 -36.51 -13.93
#